data_AF-A0A222SMJ4-F1
#
_entry.id   AF-A0A222SMJ4-F1
#
_cell.length_a   1.000
_cell.length_b   1.000
_cell.length_c   1.000
_cell.angle_alpha   90.00
_cell.angle_beta   90.00
_cell.angle_gamma   90.00
#
_symmetry.space_group_name_H-M   'P 1'
#
loop_
_entity.id
_entity.type
_entity.pdbx_description
1 polymer ?
#
loop_
_entity_poly.entity_id
_entity_poly.type
_entity_poly.pdbx_seq_one_letter_code
_entity_poly.pdbx_strand_id
1 'polypeptide(L)'
;MSQKKATIEELIARLEEITGEMEHPDTGLEHSIKLYEEGVRIADLCKKKLQDARQKIEVISPGTAKKEPDSESDADYDLFSES
;
A
#
# COMPACT_ATOMS: atom_id res chain seq x y z
N MET A 1 -15.18 21.65 7.06
CA MET A 1 -13.86 21.07 7.36
C MET A 1 -13.24 20.62 6.04
N SER A 2 -12.20 21.31 5.54
CA SER A 2 -11.52 20.90 4.30
C SER A 2 -10.89 19.52 4.49
N GLN A 3 -11.26 18.56 3.64
CA GLN A 3 -10.57 17.27 3.60
C GLN A 3 -9.13 17.49 3.15
N LYS A 4 -8.19 17.40 4.10
CA LYS A 4 -6.76 17.43 3.82
C LYS A 4 -6.43 16.06 3.20
N LYS A 5 -6.03 16.04 1.92
CA LYS A 5 -5.54 14.80 1.29
C LYS A 5 -4.26 14.40 2.04
N ALA A 6 -4.26 13.23 2.65
CA ALA A 6 -3.08 12.69 3.32
C ALA A 6 -1.87 12.69 2.36
N THR A 7 -0.67 13.00 2.83
CA THR A 7 0.56 12.93 2.02
C THR A 7 1.04 11.48 1.88
N ILE A 8 2.04 11.21 1.02
CA ILE A 8 2.58 9.84 0.90
C ILE A 8 3.29 9.46 2.20
N GLU A 9 4.00 10.40 2.81
CA GLU A 9 4.72 10.24 4.06
C GLU A 9 3.77 9.90 5.22
N GLU A 10 2.62 10.57 5.31
CA GLU A 10 1.58 10.26 6.30
C GLU A 10 0.99 8.84 6.10
N LEU A 11 0.80 8.42 4.85
CA LEU A 11 0.30 7.08 4.52
C LEU A 11 1.33 5.99 4.86
N ILE A 12 2.61 6.24 4.60
CA ILE A 12 3.70 5.32 4.95
C ILE A 12 3.81 5.19 6.48
N ALA A 13 3.79 6.31 7.21
CA ALA A 13 3.82 6.28 8.67
C ALA A 13 2.66 5.45 9.26
N ARG A 14 1.46 5.56 8.69
CA ARG A 14 0.32 4.74 9.12
C ARG A 14 0.50 3.25 8.82
N LEU A 15 1.14 2.89 7.70
CA LEU A 15 1.47 1.49 7.42
C LEU A 15 2.47 0.92 8.44
N GLU A 16 3.44 1.71 8.87
CA GLU A 16 4.40 1.32 9.91
C GLU A 16 3.69 1.10 11.26
N GLU A 17 2.77 1.99 11.64
CA GLU A 17 1.92 1.82 12.82
C GLU A 17 1.09 0.54 12.75
N ILE A 18 0.39 0.30 11.62
CA ILE A 18 -0.41 -0.91 11.40
C ILE A 18 0.46 -2.17 11.57
N THR A 19 1.66 -2.17 11.00
CA THR A 19 2.58 -3.30 11.11
C THR A 19 2.98 -3.54 12.57
N GLY A 20 3.33 -2.48 13.30
CA GLY A 20 3.65 -2.58 14.73
C GLY A 20 2.46 -3.05 15.58
N GLU A 21 1.24 -2.61 15.28
CA GLU A 21 0.02 -3.08 15.93
C GLU A 21 -0.24 -4.57 15.63
N MET A 22 -0.01 -5.03 14.40
CA MET A 22 -0.17 -6.43 14.01
C MET A 22 0.86 -7.38 14.65
N GLU A 23 2.06 -6.89 14.96
CA GLU A 23 3.11 -7.65 15.65
C GLU A 23 2.86 -7.78 17.16
N HIS A 24 1.92 -7.02 17.71
CA HIS A 24 1.63 -7.07 19.14
C HIS A 24 0.90 -8.39 19.49
N PRO A 25 1.34 -9.14 20.52
CA PRO A 25 0.79 -10.46 20.84
C PRO A 25 -0.68 -10.44 21.30
N ASP A 26 -1.15 -9.29 21.79
CA ASP A 26 -2.54 -9.10 22.21
C ASP A 26 -3.48 -8.69 21.07
N THR A 27 -2.97 -8.54 19.84
CA THR A 27 -3.78 -8.21 18.66
C THR A 27 -4.58 -9.43 18.24
N GLY A 28 -5.84 -9.46 18.67
CA GLY A 28 -6.78 -10.52 18.33
C GLY A 28 -7.08 -10.59 16.83
N LEU A 29 -7.46 -11.78 16.35
CA LEU A 29 -7.70 -12.08 14.92
C LEU A 29 -8.61 -11.05 14.22
N GLU A 30 -9.74 -10.68 14.83
CA GLU A 30 -10.67 -9.70 14.24
C GLU A 30 -10.02 -8.32 14.07
N HIS A 31 -9.12 -7.94 14.97
CA HIS A 31 -8.40 -6.68 14.88
C HIS A 31 -7.33 -6.74 13.80
N SER A 32 -6.58 -7.84 13.73
CA SER A 32 -5.58 -8.07 12.67
C SER A 32 -6.21 -8.03 11.26
N ILE A 33 -7.43 -8.57 11.09
CA ILE A 33 -8.16 -8.49 9.82
C ILE A 33 -8.48 -7.03 9.46
N LYS A 34 -8.96 -6.23 10.41
CA LYS A 34 -9.25 -4.81 10.18
C LYS A 34 -8.00 -4.01 9.83
N LEU A 35 -6.91 -4.27 10.54
CA LEU A 35 -5.60 -3.65 10.31
C LEU A 35 -5.06 -4.00 8.92
N TYR A 36 -5.18 -5.26 8.52
CA TYR A 36 -4.82 -5.70 7.18
C TYR A 36 -5.65 -4.99 6.10
N GLU A 37 -6.98 -4.94 6.24
CA GLU A 37 -7.83 -4.21 5.29
C GLU A 37 -7.48 -2.72 5.21
N GLU A 38 -7.16 -2.09 6.34
CA GLU A 38 -6.69 -0.71 6.36
C GLU A 38 -5.35 -0.58 5.61
N GLY A 39 -4.39 -1.46 5.87
CA GLY A 39 -3.09 -1.48 5.20
C GLY A 39 -3.21 -1.62 3.68
N VAL A 40 -4.07 -2.53 3.20
CA VAL A 40 -4.33 -2.71 1.77
C VAL A 40 -4.89 -1.42 1.15
N ARG A 41 -5.86 -0.77 1.81
CA ARG A 41 -6.41 0.51 1.31
C ARG A 41 -5.35 1.61 1.25
N ILE A 42 -4.45 1.67 2.23
CA ILE A 42 -3.37 2.65 2.27
C ILE A 42 -2.36 2.38 1.15
N ALA A 43 -1.97 1.12 0.93
CA ALA A 43 -1.09 0.71 -0.14
C ALA A 43 -1.65 1.12 -1.52
N ASP A 44 -2.94 0.91 -1.76
CA ASP A 44 -3.63 1.35 -2.98
C ASP A 44 -3.59 2.87 -3.16
N LEU A 45 -3.77 3.63 -2.09
CA LEU A 45 -3.70 5.08 -2.13
C LEU A 45 -2.29 5.57 -2.47
N CYS A 46 -1.25 4.94 -1.90
CA CYS A 46 0.14 5.20 -2.24
C CYS A 46 0.41 4.92 -3.71
N LYS A 47 -0.02 3.75 -4.21
CA LYS A 47 0.12 3.37 -5.63
C LYS A 47 -0.51 4.41 -6.56
N LYS A 48 -1.75 4.83 -6.27
CA LYS A 48 -2.44 5.88 -7.05
C LYS A 48 -1.68 7.20 -7.04
N LYS A 49 -1.20 7.66 -5.88
CA LYS A 49 -0.44 8.90 -5.77
C LYS A 49 0.87 8.86 -6.55
N LEU A 50 1.59 7.73 -6.51
CA LEU A 50 2.80 7.53 -7.27
C LEU A 50 2.51 7.50 -8.79
N GLN A 51 1.42 6.85 -9.19
CA GLN A 51 0.98 6.85 -10.58
C GLN A 51 0.64 8.26 -11.08
N ASP A 52 -0.10 9.05 -10.30
CA ASP A 52 -0.42 10.45 -10.62
C ASP A 52 0.86 11.30 -10.76
N ALA A 53 1.83 11.10 -9.87
CA ALA A 53 3.12 11.79 -9.93
C ALA A 53 3.91 11.39 -11.19
N ARG A 54 3.96 10.09 -11.52
CA ARG A 54 4.58 9.58 -12.75
C ARG A 54 3.93 10.16 -13.99
N GLN A 55 2.60 10.23 -14.04
CA GLN A 55 1.88 10.80 -15.17
C GLN A 55 2.22 12.30 -15.36
N LYS A 56 2.31 13.06 -14.27
CA LYS A 56 2.74 14.46 -14.34
C LYS A 56 4.16 14.62 -14.87
N ILE A 57 5.08 13.76 -14.43
CA ILE A 57 6.46 13.74 -14.94
C ILE A 57 6.47 13.42 -16.43
N GLU A 58 5.70 12.43 -16.88
CA GLU A 58 5.62 12.05 -18.29
C GLU A 58 5.08 13.18 -19.18
N VAL A 59 4.13 13.99 -18.69
CA VAL A 59 3.64 15.18 -19.40
C VAL A 59 4.74 16.24 -19.57
N ILE A 60 5.62 16.38 -18.57
CA ILE A 60 6.70 17.39 -18.57
C ILE A 60 7.93 16.87 -19.34
N SER A 61 8.21 15.58 -19.26
CA SER A 61 9.40 14.93 -19.82
C SER A 61 9.05 13.55 -20.39
N PRO A 62 8.45 13.51 -21.60
CA PRO A 62 8.02 12.27 -22.23
C PRO A 62 9.22 11.35 -22.52
N GLY A 63 9.11 10.08 -22.12
CA GLY A 63 10.15 9.07 -22.31
C GLY A 63 11.09 8.81 -21.13
N THR A 64 10.90 9.50 -19.99
CA THR A 64 11.67 9.24 -18.76
C THR A 64 10.95 8.31 -17.80
N ALA A 65 9.61 8.24 -17.83
CA ALA A 65 8.88 7.29 -17.00
C ALA A 65 8.87 5.91 -17.67
N LYS A 66 9.90 5.11 -17.43
CA LYS A 66 9.90 3.68 -17.78
C LYS A 66 8.68 3.03 -17.10
N LYS A 67 7.70 2.60 -17.90
CA LYS A 67 6.59 1.74 -17.43
C LYS A 67 7.20 0.39 -17.07
N GLU A 68 7.55 0.21 -15.81
CA GLU A 68 7.69 -1.16 -15.29
C GLU A 68 6.29 -1.75 -15.21
N PRO A 69 6.05 -2.95 -15.77
CA PRO A 69 4.74 -3.57 -15.74
C PRO A 69 4.40 -3.84 -14.28
N ASP A 70 3.19 -3.43 -13.86
CA ASP A 70 2.53 -3.96 -12.68
C ASP A 70 2.42 -5.48 -12.87
N SER A 71 3.45 -6.23 -12.48
CA SER A 71 3.36 -7.68 -12.40
C SER A 71 2.49 -7.99 -11.19
N GLU A 72 1.18 -8.02 -11.42
CA GLU A 72 0.30 -8.98 -10.77
C GLU A 72 0.85 -10.37 -11.13
N SER A 73 1.81 -10.85 -10.34
CA SER A 73 1.99 -12.29 -10.20
C SER A 73 1.16 -12.69 -9.00
N ASP A 74 0.02 -13.31 -9.29
CA ASP A 74 -0.63 -14.31 -8.45
C ASP A 74 0.38 -15.42 -8.11
N ALA A 75 1.40 -15.08 -7.32
CA ALA A 75 2.30 -16.03 -6.71
C ALA A 75 1.55 -16.59 -5.51
N ASP A 76 0.70 -17.56 -5.80
CA ASP A 76 0.53 -18.80 -5.04
C ASP A 76 0.94 -18.66 -3.56
N TYR A 77 0.09 -18.02 -2.77
CA TYR A 77 0.19 -17.99 -1.31
C TYR A 77 -0.25 -19.35 -0.74
N ASP A 78 0.34 -20.45 -1.21
CA ASP A 78 0.15 -21.76 -0.61
C ASP A 78 1.22 -22.00 0.47
N LEU A 79 1.18 -21.16 1.51
CA LEU A 79 2.07 -21.26 2.67
C LEU A 79 1.61 -22.38 3.65
N PHE A 80 0.54 -23.13 3.31
CA PHE A 80 -0.08 -24.11 4.20
C PHE A 80 -0.34 -25.49 3.55
N SER A 81 0.29 -25.84 2.42
CA SER A 81 0.15 -27.16 1.79
C SER A 81 1.15 -28.24 2.29
N GLU A 82 1.70 -28.11 3.49
CA GLU A 82 2.35 -29.26 4.14
C GLU A 82 1.78 -29.50 5.54
N SER A 83 0.78 -30.40 5.59
CA SER A 83 0.44 -31.24 6.73
C SER A 83 0.57 -32.71 6.32
#